data_AF-A0A2A5HEA6-F1
#
_entry.id   AF-A0A2A5HEA6-F1
#
_cell.length_a   1.000
_cell.length_b   1.000
_cell.length_c   1.000
_cell.angle_alpha   90.00
_cell.angle_beta   90.00
_cell.angle_gamma   90.00
#
_symmetry.space_group_name_H-M   'P 1'
#
loop_
_entity.id
_entity.type
_entity.pdbx_description
1 polymer ?
#
loop_
_entity_poly.entity_id
_entity_poly.type
_entity_poly.pdbx_seq_one_letter_code
_entity_poly.pdbx_strand_id
1 'polypeptide(L)'
;MSLPSAWTLNLVPIAWNESATLHAKIFYVASDLLAPRSPRFELLHRELFKAVAAQGRANNLDAQVDHYAGIFARYGMGRAEFLAQLSSFTVRSRVKSAEGVVHTLKVIESPVMMINDEGLVLNRDVRSVKGATAIADFLIRKSVEQSEQALSESATAAKGYLFVG
;
A
#
# COMPACT_ATOMS: atom_id res chain seq x y z
N MET A 1 -6.04 -13.81 -5.47
CA MET A 1 -5.48 -12.96 -6.53
C MET A 1 -4.02 -13.35 -6.72
N SER A 2 -3.65 -13.81 -7.91
CA SER A 2 -2.26 -14.07 -8.29
C SER A 2 -1.81 -12.92 -9.17
N LEU A 3 -0.80 -12.16 -8.76
CA LEU A 3 -0.26 -11.08 -9.57
C LEU A 3 0.72 -11.66 -10.61
N PRO A 4 0.69 -11.18 -11.87
CA PRO A 4 1.75 -11.54 -12.82
C PRO A 4 3.12 -11.05 -12.31
N SER A 5 4.20 -11.72 -12.71
CA SER A 5 5.55 -11.46 -12.18
C SER A 5 6.06 -10.03 -12.42
N ALA A 6 5.59 -9.37 -13.47
CA ALA A 6 5.93 -7.97 -13.77
C ALA A 6 5.18 -6.94 -12.90
N TRP A 7 4.19 -7.37 -12.11
CA TRP A 7 3.36 -6.46 -11.33
C TRP A 7 3.89 -6.30 -9.91
N THR A 8 3.96 -5.04 -9.47
CA THR A 8 4.27 -4.70 -8.08
C THR A 8 3.00 -4.21 -7.39
N LEU A 9 2.70 -4.77 -6.21
CA LEU A 9 1.64 -4.26 -5.35
C LEU A 9 2.26 -3.43 -4.23
N ASN A 10 1.90 -2.15 -4.22
CA ASN A 10 2.33 -1.17 -3.23
C ASN A 10 1.18 -0.90 -2.26
N LEU A 11 1.43 -1.06 -0.96
CA LEU A 11 0.49 -0.64 0.08
C LEU A 11 0.81 0.79 0.49
N VAL A 12 -0.17 1.69 0.37
CA VAL A 12 -0.02 3.12 0.66
C VAL A 12 -0.97 3.47 1.80
N PRO A 13 -0.48 3.76 3.02
CA PRO A 13 -1.33 4.19 4.12
C PRO A 13 -1.86 5.61 3.88
N ILE A 14 -3.09 5.89 4.31
CA ILE A 14 -3.71 7.22 4.25
C ILE A 14 -3.55 7.91 5.61
N ALA A 15 -3.03 9.14 5.59
CA ALA A 15 -2.77 9.95 6.79
C ALA A 15 -3.56 11.28 6.74
N TRP A 16 -4.84 11.24 7.12
CA TRP A 16 -5.74 12.41 7.06
C TRP A 16 -5.86 13.21 8.38
N ASN A 17 -5.33 12.68 9.48
CA ASN A 17 -5.37 13.25 10.82
C ASN A 17 -4.27 12.60 11.66
N GLU A 18 -4.01 13.12 12.86
CA GLU A 18 -2.88 12.66 13.70
C GLU A 18 -2.90 11.17 14.03
N SER A 19 -4.08 10.61 14.30
CA SER A 19 -4.24 9.18 14.58
C SER A 19 -3.91 8.33 13.36
N ALA A 20 -4.42 8.70 12.18
CA ALA A 20 -4.09 8.01 10.94
C ALA A 20 -2.62 8.20 10.54
N THR A 21 -2.03 9.36 10.82
CA THR A 21 -0.59 9.60 10.66
C THR A 21 0.21 8.67 11.56
N LEU A 22 -0.20 8.47 12.82
CA LEU A 22 0.42 7.47 13.70
C LEU A 22 0.32 6.08 13.07
N HIS A 23 -0.85 5.64 12.62
CA HIS A 23 -1.02 4.32 12.00
C HIS A 23 -0.19 4.14 10.73
N ALA A 24 -0.05 5.19 9.91
CA ALA A 24 0.83 5.20 8.74
C ALA A 24 2.30 5.01 9.12
N LYS A 25 2.77 5.71 10.18
CA LYS A 25 4.13 5.51 10.70
C LYS A 25 4.33 4.07 11.21
N ILE A 26 3.36 3.54 11.95
CA ILE A 26 3.37 2.17 12.47
C ILE A 26 3.49 1.14 11.33
N PHE A 27 2.76 1.34 10.23
CA PHE A 27 2.88 0.49 9.04
C PHE A 27 4.31 0.47 8.47
N TYR A 28 4.95 1.63 8.37
CA TYR A 28 6.32 1.70 7.86
C TYR A 28 7.34 1.10 8.84
N VAL A 29 7.20 1.32 10.15
CA VAL A 29 8.06 0.67 11.14
C VAL A 29 7.93 -0.86 11.08
N ALA A 30 6.71 -1.39 10.90
CA ALA A 30 6.49 -2.82 10.70
C ALA A 30 7.17 -3.35 9.42
N SER A 31 7.11 -2.57 8.35
CA SER A 31 7.73 -2.90 7.06
C SER A 31 9.27 -2.86 7.10
N ASP A 32 9.83 -2.05 7.98
CA ASP A 32 11.28 -1.95 8.20
C ASP A 32 11.78 -3.08 9.11
N LEU A 33 10.99 -3.48 10.11
CA LEU A 33 11.32 -4.60 10.99
C LEU A 33 11.25 -5.95 10.27
N LEU A 34 10.24 -6.15 9.43
CA LEU A 34 9.96 -7.43 8.80
C LEU A 34 9.76 -7.22 7.30
N ALA A 35 10.40 -8.08 6.50
CA ALA A 35 10.19 -8.09 5.06
C ALA A 35 8.69 -8.15 4.73
N PRO A 36 8.16 -7.19 3.93
CA PRO A 36 6.76 -7.20 3.55
C PRO A 36 6.34 -8.54 2.95
N ARG A 37 5.14 -9.01 3.30
CA ARG A 37 4.57 -10.31 2.88
C ARG A 37 5.28 -11.55 3.42
N SER A 38 6.27 -11.41 4.30
CA SER A 38 6.75 -12.56 5.07
C SER A 38 5.65 -13.04 6.02
N PRO A 39 5.57 -14.35 6.35
CA PRO A 39 4.56 -14.86 7.28
C PRO A 39 4.53 -14.09 8.61
N ARG A 40 5.70 -13.69 9.11
CA ARG A 40 5.84 -12.93 10.35
C ARG A 40 5.32 -11.49 10.22
N PHE A 41 5.54 -10.85 9.07
CA PHE A 41 4.94 -9.55 8.77
C PHE A 41 3.41 -9.66 8.77
N GLU A 42 2.83 -10.68 8.14
CA GLU A 42 1.38 -10.88 8.10
C GLU A 42 0.78 -11.10 9.50
N LEU A 43 1.49 -11.79 10.40
CA LEU A 43 1.09 -11.90 11.81
C LEU A 43 1.05 -10.53 12.50
N LEU A 44 2.15 -9.77 12.41
CA LEU A 44 2.26 -8.43 13.00
C LEU A 44 1.19 -7.49 12.43
N HIS A 45 1.07 -7.44 11.11
CA HIS A 45 0.14 -6.56 10.42
C HIS A 45 -1.31 -6.83 10.81
N ARG A 46 -1.72 -8.10 10.94
CA ARG A 46 -3.06 -8.47 11.42
C ARG A 46 -3.30 -8.05 12.86
N GLU A 47 -2.31 -8.16 13.74
CA GLU A 47 -2.45 -7.73 15.13
C GLU A 47 -2.53 -6.21 15.26
N LEU A 48 -1.76 -5.47 14.47
CA LEU A 48 -1.87 -4.01 14.36
C LEU A 48 -3.27 -3.61 13.87
N PHE A 49 -3.82 -4.29 12.87
CA PHE A 49 -5.19 -4.06 12.40
C PHE A 49 -6.23 -4.27 13.50
N LYS A 50 -6.09 -5.34 14.29
CA LYS A 50 -6.98 -5.59 15.44
C LYS A 50 -6.85 -4.51 16.50
N ALA A 51 -5.63 -4.03 16.78
CA ALA A 51 -5.38 -2.96 17.73
C ALA A 51 -6.06 -1.66 17.30
N VAL A 52 -5.93 -1.27 16.02
CA VAL A 52 -6.61 -0.10 15.44
C VAL A 52 -8.13 -0.24 15.56
N ALA A 53 -8.69 -1.41 15.22
CA ALA A 53 -10.13 -1.65 15.31
C ALA A 53 -10.65 -1.61 16.76
N ALA A 54 -9.87 -2.10 17.72
CA ALA A 54 -10.24 -2.13 19.13
C ALA A 54 -10.12 -0.76 19.82
N GLN A 55 -9.19 0.10 19.38
CA GLN A 55 -8.97 1.43 19.96
C GLN A 55 -10.11 2.42 19.68
N GLY A 56 -10.96 2.17 18.67
CA GLY A 56 -12.06 3.07 18.34
C GLY A 56 -11.59 4.51 18.10
N ARG A 57 -12.39 5.51 18.51
CA ARG A 57 -12.02 6.94 18.45
C ARG A 57 -11.14 7.39 19.63
N ALA A 58 -10.31 6.52 20.19
CA ALA A 58 -9.43 6.92 21.29
C ALA A 58 -8.43 8.00 20.82
N ASN A 59 -8.61 9.23 21.30
CA ASN A 59 -7.79 10.38 20.92
C ASN A 59 -6.44 10.45 21.68
N ASN A 60 -6.17 9.55 22.63
CA ASN A 60 -4.92 9.56 23.37
C ASN A 60 -3.82 8.86 22.57
N LEU A 61 -3.04 9.65 21.83
CA LEU A 61 -1.95 9.14 20.99
C LEU A 61 -0.83 8.48 21.79
N ASP A 62 -0.51 8.97 22.99
CA ASP A 62 0.56 8.41 23.82
C ASP A 62 0.23 6.99 24.28
N ALA A 63 -1.02 6.77 24.71
CA ALA A 63 -1.50 5.44 25.07
C ALA A 63 -1.48 4.49 23.86
N GLN A 64 -1.77 4.99 22.65
CA GLN A 64 -1.64 4.17 21.44
C GLN A 64 -0.19 3.81 21.17
N VAL A 65 0.75 4.78 21.28
CA VAL A 65 2.19 4.56 21.08
C VAL A 65 2.72 3.50 22.05
N ASP A 66 2.36 3.57 23.34
CA ASP A 66 2.77 2.56 24.32
C ASP A 66 2.17 1.19 24.02
N HIS A 67 0.90 1.14 23.60
CA HIS A 67 0.28 -0.11 23.18
C HIS A 67 1.01 -0.74 21.98
N TYR A 68 1.33 0.06 20.96
CA TYR A 68 2.09 -0.42 19.80
C TYR A 68 3.49 -0.87 20.19
N ALA A 69 4.21 -0.14 21.04
CA ALA A 69 5.52 -0.57 21.54
C ALA A 69 5.46 -1.98 22.16
N GLY A 70 4.41 -2.29 22.93
CA GLY A 70 4.17 -3.61 23.49
C GLY A 70 3.94 -4.70 22.43
N ILE A 71 3.23 -4.37 21.34
CA ILE A 71 3.05 -5.30 20.21
C ILE A 71 4.40 -5.56 19.55
N PHE A 72 5.15 -4.51 19.19
CA PHE A 72 6.45 -4.62 18.50
C PHE A 72 7.51 -5.38 19.31
N ALA A 73 7.49 -5.27 20.63
CA ALA A 73 8.38 -6.03 21.52
C ALA A 73 8.26 -7.55 21.30
N ARG A 74 7.05 -8.07 21.06
CA ARG A 74 6.83 -9.50 20.77
C ARG A 74 7.40 -9.94 19.42
N TYR A 75 7.68 -8.98 18.54
CA TYR A 75 8.29 -9.19 17.24
C TYR A 75 9.79 -8.85 17.22
N GLY A 76 10.39 -8.54 18.38
CA GLY A 76 11.83 -8.35 18.53
C GLY A 76 12.32 -6.91 18.47
N MET A 77 11.43 -5.92 18.46
CA MET A 77 11.80 -4.50 18.52
C MET A 77 11.48 -3.93 19.90
N GLY A 78 12.50 -3.57 20.67
CA GLY A 78 12.33 -3.01 22.00
C GLY A 78 11.70 -1.60 21.98
N ARG A 79 11.12 -1.15 23.11
CA ARG A 79 10.43 0.16 23.18
C ARG A 79 11.29 1.34 22.73
N ALA A 80 12.55 1.40 23.16
CA ALA A 80 13.46 2.50 22.81
C ALA A 80 13.74 2.55 21.30
N GLU A 81 14.02 1.39 20.71
CA GLU A 81 14.23 1.24 19.27
C GLU A 81 12.96 1.60 18.48
N PHE A 82 11.80 1.13 18.94
CA PHE A 82 10.51 1.46 18.35
C PHE A 82 10.26 2.97 18.33
N LEU A 83 10.46 3.67 19.44
CA LEU A 83 10.27 5.13 19.50
C LEU A 83 11.27 5.88 18.61
N ALA A 84 12.52 5.39 18.52
CA ALA A 84 13.52 5.95 17.62
C ALA A 84 13.11 5.77 16.14
N GLN A 85 12.63 4.58 15.76
CA GLN A 85 12.15 4.32 14.40
C GLN A 85 10.90 5.13 14.06
N LEU A 86 9.94 5.20 14.99
CA LEU A 86 8.70 5.96 14.83
C LEU A 86 8.95 7.46 14.60
N SER A 87 10.01 7.99 15.21
CA SER A 87 10.47 9.36 15.08
C SER A 87 11.63 9.52 14.08
N SER A 88 11.92 8.51 13.26
CA SER A 88 13.01 8.58 12.28
C SER A 88 12.66 9.49 11.09
N PHE A 89 13.70 10.05 10.45
CA PHE A 89 13.52 10.78 9.19
C PHE A 89 12.95 9.87 8.09
N THR A 90 13.44 8.64 7.98
CA THR A 90 12.99 7.66 6.98
C THR A 90 11.48 7.44 7.05
N VAL A 91 10.95 7.16 8.24
CA VAL A 91 9.51 6.94 8.43
C VAL A 91 8.71 8.20 8.11
N ARG A 92 9.16 9.39 8.55
CA ARG A 92 8.50 10.65 8.20
C ARG A 92 8.47 10.91 6.70
N SER A 93 9.58 10.69 6.01
CA SER A 93 9.69 10.90 4.56
C SER A 93 8.80 9.95 3.75
N ARG A 94 8.65 8.70 4.21
CA ARG A 94 7.74 7.73 3.58
C ARG A 94 6.28 8.09 3.78
N VAL A 95 5.89 8.53 4.99
CA VAL A 95 4.54 9.08 5.23
C VAL A 95 4.28 10.28 4.32
N LYS A 96 5.25 11.19 4.20
CA LYS A 96 5.08 12.36 3.32
C LYS A 96 4.94 11.99 1.85
N SER A 97 5.69 10.99 1.41
CA SER A 97 5.59 10.46 0.04
C SER A 97 4.22 9.81 -0.20
N ALA A 98 3.71 9.04 0.77
CA ALA A 98 2.39 8.44 0.71
C ALA A 98 1.27 9.49 0.63
N GLU A 99 1.34 10.56 1.42
CA GLU A 99 0.41 11.70 1.32
C GLU A 99 0.42 12.31 -0.10
N GLY A 100 1.60 12.45 -0.70
CA GLY A 100 1.74 12.94 -2.07
C GLY A 100 1.05 12.02 -3.10
N VAL A 101 1.23 10.71 -2.96
CA VAL A 101 0.55 9.71 -3.81
C VAL A 101 -0.97 9.79 -3.64
N VAL A 102 -1.48 9.79 -2.40
CA VAL A 102 -2.90 9.89 -2.08
C VAL A 102 -3.52 11.16 -2.67
N HIS A 103 -2.81 12.30 -2.56
CA HIS A 103 -3.24 13.57 -3.13
C HIS A 103 -3.26 13.56 -4.67
N THR A 104 -2.18 13.11 -5.31
CA THR A 104 -2.08 13.03 -6.78
C THR A 104 -3.18 12.14 -7.37
N LEU A 105 -3.45 11.00 -6.71
CA LEU A 105 -4.48 10.06 -7.14
C LEU A 105 -5.90 10.45 -6.67
N LYS A 106 -6.06 11.59 -5.98
CA LYS A 106 -7.35 12.10 -5.47
C LYS A 106 -8.12 11.07 -4.65
N VAL A 107 -7.41 10.27 -3.88
CA VAL A 107 -8.02 9.26 -3.00
C VAL A 107 -8.67 9.97 -1.81
N ILE A 108 -9.97 9.77 -1.63
CA ILE A 108 -10.77 10.39 -0.56
C ILE A 108 -11.25 9.41 0.51
N GLU A 109 -11.23 8.10 0.23
CA GLU A 109 -11.72 7.07 1.15
C GLU A 109 -10.87 5.79 1.09
N SER A 110 -11.03 4.92 2.09
CA SER A 110 -10.37 3.61 2.16
C SER A 110 -11.37 2.50 2.55
N PRO A 111 -11.15 1.24 2.12
CA PRO A 111 -10.07 0.80 1.24
C PRO A 111 -10.33 1.16 -0.23
N VAL A 112 -9.23 1.48 -0.92
CA VAL A 112 -9.20 1.80 -2.35
C VAL A 112 -8.11 0.96 -3.02
N MET A 113 -8.35 0.53 -4.26
CA MET A 113 -7.32 -0.07 -5.11
C MET A 113 -7.16 0.76 -6.37
N MET A 114 -5.91 0.99 -6.78
CA MET A 114 -5.54 1.68 -8.02
C MET A 114 -4.72 0.72 -8.92
N ILE A 115 -5.09 0.62 -10.20
CA ILE A 115 -4.42 -0.24 -11.19
C ILE A 115 -3.92 0.65 -12.34
N ASN A 116 -2.59 0.69 -12.55
CA ASN A 116 -1.90 1.44 -13.61
C ASN A 116 -2.49 2.84 -13.85
N ASP A 117 -2.73 3.59 -12.77
CA ASP A 117 -3.29 4.95 -12.76
C ASP A 117 -4.75 5.10 -13.26
N GLU A 118 -5.38 4.05 -13.79
CA GLU A 118 -6.70 4.13 -14.44
C GLU A 118 -7.86 3.47 -13.65
N GLY A 119 -7.57 2.60 -12.69
CA GLY A 119 -8.62 1.78 -12.07
C GLY A 119 -8.85 2.05 -10.59
N LEU A 120 -9.83 2.87 -10.23
CA LEU A 120 -10.30 3.06 -8.85
C LEU A 120 -11.34 1.99 -8.49
N VAL A 121 -10.99 1.03 -7.63
CA VAL A 121 -11.99 0.13 -7.01
C VAL A 121 -12.31 0.66 -5.62
N LEU A 122 -13.47 1.33 -5.49
CA LEU A 122 -14.04 1.73 -4.21
C LEU A 122 -14.83 0.55 -3.63
N ASN A 123 -14.56 0.20 -2.38
CA ASN A 123 -15.30 -0.88 -1.71
C ASN A 123 -16.82 -0.59 -1.61
N ARG A 124 -17.24 0.68 -1.77
CA ARG A 124 -18.66 1.07 -1.75
C ARG A 124 -19.45 0.57 -2.96
N ASP A 125 -18.80 0.47 -4.12
CA ASP A 125 -19.41 -0.03 -5.35
C ASP A 125 -19.38 -1.56 -5.42
N VAL A 126 -18.60 -2.19 -4.54
CA VAL A 126 -18.39 -3.63 -4.53
C VAL A 126 -18.86 -4.24 -3.22
N ARG A 127 -20.04 -4.88 -3.27
CA ARG A 127 -20.73 -5.47 -2.11
C ARG A 127 -19.96 -6.60 -1.38
N SER A 128 -18.79 -7.02 -1.86
CA SER A 128 -17.99 -8.09 -1.22
C SER A 128 -16.51 -8.05 -1.60
N VAL A 129 -15.64 -8.50 -0.71
CA VAL A 129 -14.19 -8.69 -0.97
C VAL A 129 -13.94 -9.54 -2.23
N LYS A 130 -14.77 -10.57 -2.47
CA LYS A 130 -14.69 -11.42 -3.66
C LYS A 130 -14.99 -10.64 -4.95
N GLY A 131 -15.97 -9.74 -4.92
CA GLY A 131 -16.25 -8.87 -6.06
C GLY A 131 -15.09 -7.92 -6.35
N ALA A 132 -14.48 -7.34 -5.31
CA ALA A 132 -13.42 -6.35 -5.47
C ALA A 132 -12.17 -6.98 -6.09
N THR A 133 -11.84 -8.19 -5.63
CA THR A 133 -10.75 -8.99 -6.19
C THR A 133 -11.03 -9.45 -7.62
N ALA A 134 -12.27 -9.79 -7.98
CA ALA A 134 -12.62 -10.14 -9.36
C ALA A 134 -12.51 -8.94 -10.32
N ILE A 135 -12.92 -7.74 -9.90
CA ILE A 135 -12.75 -6.51 -10.69
C ILE A 135 -11.27 -6.19 -10.87
N ALA A 136 -10.48 -6.33 -9.80
CA ALA A 136 -9.03 -6.15 -9.88
C ALA A 136 -8.38 -7.13 -10.88
N ASP A 137 -8.73 -8.42 -10.80
CA ASP A 137 -8.26 -9.45 -11.73
C ASP A 137 -8.65 -9.13 -13.19
N PHE A 138 -9.84 -8.58 -13.42
CA PHE A 138 -10.29 -8.16 -14.76
C PHE A 138 -9.48 -6.98 -15.28
N LEU A 139 -9.31 -5.92 -14.48
CA LEU A 139 -8.56 -4.72 -14.88
C LEU A 139 -7.08 -5.01 -15.13
N ILE A 140 -6.46 -5.90 -14.33
CA ILE A 140 -5.09 -6.37 -14.56
C ILE A 140 -4.97 -7.05 -15.93
N ARG A 141 -5.87 -7.99 -16.24
CA ARG A 141 -5.87 -8.70 -17.54
C ARG A 141 -6.05 -7.73 -18.70
N LYS A 142 -7.04 -6.85 -18.61
CA LYS A 142 -7.29 -5.83 -19.62
C LYS A 142 -6.05 -4.95 -19.86
N SER A 143 -5.37 -4.54 -18.79
CA SER A 143 -4.17 -3.70 -18.90
C SER A 143 -2.99 -4.44 -19.53
N VAL A 144 -2.82 -5.74 -19.26
CA VAL A 144 -1.81 -6.58 -19.93
C VAL A 144 -2.13 -6.69 -21.43
N GLU A 145 -3.38 -7.01 -21.78
CA GLU A 145 -3.80 -7.13 -23.19
C GLU A 145 -3.59 -5.81 -23.95
N GLN A 146 -3.93 -4.66 -23.35
CA GLN A 146 -3.70 -3.35 -23.95
C GLN A 146 -2.21 -3.05 -24.14
N SER A 147 -1.37 -3.44 -23.17
CA SER A 147 0.08 -3.25 -23.26
C SER A 147 0.68 -4.12 -24.38
N GLU A 148 0.24 -5.37 -24.52
CA GLU A 148 0.68 -6.28 -25.59
C GLU A 148 0.24 -5.78 -26.97
N GLN A 149 -1.00 -5.27 -27.10
CA GLN A 149 -1.51 -4.67 -28.33
C GLN A 149 -0.70 -3.42 -28.73
N ALA A 150 -0.44 -2.51 -27.80
CA ALA A 150 0.36 -1.30 -28.07
C ALA A 150 1.80 -1.64 -28.47
N LEU A 151 2.40 -2.68 -27.87
CA LEU A 151 3.72 -3.18 -28.26
C LEU A 151 3.72 -3.81 -29.66
N SER A 152 2.67 -4.56 -30.01
CA SER A 152 2.50 -5.14 -31.35
C SER A 152 2.32 -4.08 -32.43
N GLU A 153 1.50 -3.05 -32.17
CA GLU A 153 1.26 -1.95 -33.11
C GLU A 153 2.51 -1.09 -33.33
N SER A 154 3.25 -0.76 -32.25
CA SER A 154 4.51 -0.01 -32.35
C SER A 154 5.62 -0.81 -33.05
N ALA A 155 5.72 -2.12 -32.81
CA ALA A 155 6.65 -3.00 -33.52
C ALA A 155 6.31 -3.13 -35.03
N THR A 156 5.02 -3.08 -35.38
CA THR A 156 4.57 -3.11 -36.78
C THR A 156 4.85 -1.79 -37.50
N ALA A 157 4.75 -0.66 -36.79
CA ALA A 157 5.08 0.67 -37.31
C ALA A 157 6.60 0.90 -37.50
N ALA A 158 7.46 0.19 -36.76
CA ALA A 158 8.91 0.30 -36.81
C ALA A 158 9.59 -0.45 -37.99
N LYS A 159 8.92 -0.61 -39.15
CA LYS A 159 9.56 -1.10 -40.38
C LYS A 159 10.21 0.08 -41.13
N GLY A 160 11.50 0.28 -40.89
CA GLY A 160 12.33 1.27 -41.58
C GLY A 160 12.54 0.96 -43.06
N TYR A 161 12.50 2.01 -43.89
CA TYR A 161 12.83 1.97 -45.31
C TYR A 161 14.35 2.03 -45.52
N LEU A 162 14.87 1.16 -46.40
CA LEU A 162 16.23 1.25 -46.92
C LEU A 162 16.21 2.17 -48.14
N PHE A 163 16.85 3.34 -48.05
CA PHE A 163 17.16 4.16 -49.22
C PHE A 163 18.60 3.85 -49.64
N VAL A 164 18.74 3.32 -50.86
CA VAL A 164 20.03 3.04 -51.49
C VAL A 164 20.37 4.21 -52.39
N GLY A 165 21.58 4.75 -52.23
CA GLY A 165 22.21 5.77 -53.07
C GLY A 165 23.72 5.70 -52.94
#